data_AF-A0A1U7JDZ8-F1
#
_entry.id   AF-A0A1U7JDZ8-F1
#
_cell.length_a   1.000
_cell.length_b   1.000
_cell.length_c   1.000
_cell.angle_alpha   90.00
_cell.angle_beta   90.00
_cell.angle_gamma   90.00
#
_symmetry.space_group_name_H-M   'P 1'
#
loop_
_entity.id
_entity.type
_entity.pdbx_description
1 polymer ?
#
loop_
_entity_poly.entity_id
_entity_poly.type
_entity_poly.pdbx_seq_one_letter_code
_entity_poly.pdbx_strand_id
1 'polypeptide(L)'
;MTQTEIFKTELECGGYSAGHPWYYLLGGKRPTLKQISAYAERFEKRGYRAEEIDAAHRLPEPKRTQVLLKIRAEIMEGLRRDMSGYREAVRNLSAYRKNHQPEASPKICDDAHVAMSLKFSHLLNDFIHLQKLDSVPSQLDLF
;
A
#
# COMPACT_ATOMS: atom_id res chain seq x y z
N MET A 1 12.74 -10.02 20.50
CA MET A 1 11.76 -9.37 19.60
C MET A 1 12.11 -9.77 18.18
N THR A 2 11.16 -10.41 17.48
CA THR A 2 11.35 -10.75 16.07
C THR A 2 11.23 -9.50 15.21
N GLN A 3 11.88 -9.47 14.04
CA GLN A 3 11.76 -8.36 13.07
C GLN A 3 10.29 -8.02 12.73
N THR A 4 9.38 -8.97 12.94
CA THR A 4 7.93 -8.84 12.79
C THR A 4 7.31 -7.83 13.73
N GLU A 5 7.69 -7.83 15.00
CA GLU A 5 7.15 -6.89 15.99
C GLU A 5 7.68 -5.47 15.77
N ILE A 6 8.92 -5.33 15.30
CA ILE A 6 9.56 -4.02 15.07
C ILE A 6 8.82 -3.24 13.97
N PHE A 7 8.53 -3.85 12.82
CA PHE A 7 7.83 -3.16 11.72
C PHE A 7 6.35 -2.87 12.01
N LYS A 8 5.67 -3.73 12.77
CA LYS A 8 4.30 -3.48 13.22
C LYS A 8 4.25 -2.26 14.15
N THR A 9 5.23 -2.16 15.05
CA THR A 9 5.40 -1.01 15.94
C THR A 9 5.77 0.27 15.19
N GLU A 10 6.44 0.19 14.03
CA GLU A 10 6.85 1.36 13.23
C GLU A 10 5.71 2.02 12.44
N LEU A 11 4.60 1.31 12.19
CA LEU A 11 3.45 1.81 11.43
C LEU A 11 2.21 2.02 12.28
N GLU A 12 2.38 2.06 13.60
CA GLU A 12 1.34 2.35 14.58
C GLU A 12 1.69 3.62 15.36
N CYS A 13 0.71 4.47 15.61
CA CYS A 13 0.85 5.71 16.38
C CYS A 13 -0.47 6.02 17.08
N GLY A 14 -0.44 6.12 18.41
CA GLY A 14 -1.64 6.41 19.22
C GLY A 14 -2.79 5.42 19.01
N GLY A 15 -2.47 4.14 18.75
CA GLY A 15 -3.46 3.08 18.48
C GLY A 15 -3.99 3.03 17.04
N TYR A 16 -3.49 3.89 16.15
CA TYR A 16 -3.88 3.93 14.74
C TYR A 16 -2.75 3.44 13.84
N SER A 17 -3.09 2.73 12.77
CA SER A 17 -2.12 2.34 11.74
C SER A 17 -1.90 3.46 10.71
N ALA A 18 -0.81 3.38 9.95
CA ALA A 18 -0.53 4.31 8.84
C ALA A 18 -1.64 4.39 7.76
N GLY A 19 -2.55 3.41 7.71
CA GLY A 19 -3.74 3.46 6.85
C GLY A 19 -4.87 4.35 7.38
N HIS A 20 -4.72 4.96 8.55
CA HIS A 20 -5.73 5.79 9.20
C HIS A 20 -5.26 7.25 9.34
N PRO A 21 -6.09 8.26 9.07
CA PRO A 21 -5.68 9.68 9.13
C PRO A 21 -5.11 10.09 10.49
N TRP A 22 -5.67 9.58 11.59
CA TRP A 22 -5.24 9.90 12.95
C TRP A 22 -3.78 9.52 13.23
N TYR A 23 -3.24 8.49 12.55
CA TYR A 23 -1.82 8.17 12.66
C TYR A 23 -0.95 9.37 12.29
N TYR A 24 -1.31 10.12 11.25
CA TYR A 24 -0.53 11.28 10.81
C TYR A 24 -0.82 12.53 11.64
N LEU A 25 -2.06 12.69 12.12
CA LEU A 25 -2.45 13.75 13.04
C LEU A 25 -1.66 13.67 14.35
N LEU A 26 -1.49 12.46 14.89
CA LEU A 26 -0.76 12.18 16.14
C LEU A 26 0.76 12.16 15.96
N GLY A 27 1.27 12.58 14.81
CA GLY A 27 2.71 12.72 14.57
C GLY A 27 3.41 11.45 14.05
N GLY A 28 2.66 10.43 13.64
CA GLY A 28 3.19 9.21 13.04
C GLY A 28 4.20 9.46 11.92
N LYS A 29 5.17 8.56 11.81
CA LYS A 29 6.26 8.64 10.82
C LYS A 29 5.73 8.44 9.41
N ARG A 30 6.35 9.05 8.41
CA ARG A 30 6.00 8.84 6.99
C ARG A 30 6.71 7.58 6.50
N PRO A 31 6.01 6.47 6.22
CA PRO A 31 6.67 5.23 5.82
C PRO A 31 7.39 5.39 4.48
N THR A 32 8.55 4.78 4.33
CA THR A 32 9.22 4.64 3.04
C THR A 32 8.51 3.60 2.18
N LEU A 33 8.65 3.66 0.85
CA LEU A 33 8.06 2.64 -0.03
C LEU A 33 8.54 1.23 0.31
N LYS A 34 9.80 1.09 0.77
CA LYS A 34 10.36 -0.19 1.23
C LYS A 34 9.65 -0.70 2.48
N GLN A 35 9.35 0.19 3.44
CA GLN A 35 8.57 -0.18 4.63
C GLN A 35 7.13 -0.57 4.27
N ILE A 36 6.50 0.13 3.33
CA ILE A 36 5.13 -0.20 2.87
C ILE A 36 5.12 -1.57 2.19
N SER A 37 6.09 -1.84 1.30
CA SER A 37 6.24 -3.15 0.65
C SER A 37 6.49 -4.28 1.66
N ALA A 38 7.38 -4.09 2.63
CA ALA A 38 7.65 -5.07 3.67
C ALA A 38 6.43 -5.30 4.58
N TYR A 39 5.61 -4.27 4.79
CA TYR A 39 4.34 -4.40 5.50
C TYR A 39 3.32 -5.20 4.69
N ALA A 40 3.24 -4.97 3.37
CA ALA A 40 2.38 -5.74 2.47
C ALA A 40 2.65 -7.25 2.52
N GLU A 41 3.92 -7.65 2.57
CA GLU A 41 4.32 -9.09 2.63
C GLU A 41 3.73 -9.83 3.84
N ARG A 42 3.44 -9.10 4.92
CA ARG A 42 2.94 -9.63 6.19
C ARG A 42 1.45 -9.39 6.38
N PHE A 43 0.82 -8.69 5.44
CA PHE A 43 -0.57 -8.30 5.56
C PHE A 43 -1.44 -9.49 5.16
N GLU A 44 -2.16 -10.06 6.14
CA GLU A 44 -2.94 -11.29 5.97
C GLU A 44 -4.15 -11.13 5.03
N LYS A 45 -4.55 -9.90 4.72
CA LYS A 45 -5.72 -9.66 3.86
C LYS A 45 -5.36 -9.87 2.39
N ARG A 46 -6.15 -10.71 1.74
CA ARG A 46 -6.18 -10.84 0.28
C ARG A 46 -6.72 -9.54 -0.30
N GLY A 47 -5.88 -8.76 -0.96
CA GLY A 47 -6.30 -7.51 -1.60
C GLY A 47 -7.45 -7.75 -2.59
N TYR A 48 -8.23 -6.70 -2.91
CA TYR A 48 -9.47 -6.82 -3.68
C TYR A 48 -9.33 -7.48 -5.07
N ARG A 49 -8.16 -7.40 -5.72
CA ARG A 49 -7.90 -8.08 -7.01
C ARG A 49 -7.54 -9.57 -6.90
N ALA A 50 -7.52 -10.14 -5.70
CA ALA A 50 -7.09 -11.53 -5.53
C ALA A 50 -7.96 -12.52 -6.32
N GLU A 51 -9.28 -12.33 -6.32
CA GLU A 51 -10.22 -13.19 -7.05
C GLU A 51 -10.05 -13.07 -8.57
N GLU A 52 -9.80 -11.86 -9.06
CA GLU A 52 -9.51 -11.60 -10.47
C GLU A 52 -8.23 -12.33 -10.91
N ILE A 53 -7.18 -12.29 -10.10
CA ILE A 53 -5.92 -12.99 -10.34
C ILE A 53 -6.14 -14.51 -10.33
N ASP A 54 -6.92 -15.03 -9.37
CA ASP A 54 -7.26 -16.45 -9.27
C ASP A 54 -8.13 -16.93 -10.44
N ALA A 55 -9.03 -16.08 -10.94
CA ALA A 55 -9.81 -16.35 -12.15
C ALA A 55 -8.91 -16.38 -13.39
N ALA A 56 -8.01 -15.39 -13.55
CA ALA A 56 -7.05 -15.34 -14.64
C ALA A 56 -6.13 -16.56 -14.65
N HIS A 57 -5.67 -17.03 -13.49
CA HIS A 57 -4.81 -18.21 -13.37
C HIS A 57 -5.49 -19.52 -13.83
N ARG A 58 -6.82 -19.61 -13.77
CA ARG A 58 -7.56 -20.81 -14.20
C ARG A 58 -7.77 -20.90 -15.72
N LEU A 59 -7.35 -19.90 -16.48
CA LEU A 59 -7.46 -19.91 -17.93
C LEU A 59 -6.43 -20.86 -18.58
N PRO A 60 -6.73 -21.46 -19.74
CA PRO A 60 -5.75 -22.19 -20.53
C PRO A 60 -4.75 -21.22 -21.20
N GLU A 61 -3.58 -21.73 -21.57
CA GLU A 61 -2.64 -20.97 -22.40
C GLU A 61 -3.15 -20.82 -23.83
N PRO A 62 -2.79 -19.72 -24.53
CA PRO A 62 -1.96 -18.59 -24.09
C PRO A 62 -2.73 -17.49 -23.34
N LYS A 63 -4.05 -17.68 -23.13
CA LYS A 63 -4.93 -16.66 -22.54
C LYS A 63 -4.55 -16.35 -21.08
N ARG A 64 -4.15 -17.37 -20.31
CA ARG A 64 -3.67 -17.20 -18.93
C ARG A 64 -2.58 -16.13 -18.87
N THR A 65 -1.52 -16.33 -19.65
CA THR A 65 -0.36 -15.43 -19.65
C THR A 65 -0.73 -14.02 -20.11
N GLN A 66 -1.52 -13.89 -21.17
CA GLN A 66 -1.96 -12.58 -21.67
C GLN A 66 -2.75 -11.78 -20.62
N VAL A 67 -3.71 -12.43 -19.94
CA VAL A 67 -4.53 -11.76 -18.92
C VAL A 67 -3.69 -11.40 -17.70
N LEU A 68 -2.83 -12.29 -17.20
CA LEU A 68 -1.96 -12.00 -16.06
C LEU A 68 -0.98 -10.85 -16.36
N LEU A 69 -0.43 -10.78 -17.58
CA LEU A 69 0.42 -9.66 -18.01
C LEU A 69 -0.35 -8.34 -18.05
N LYS A 70 -1.60 -8.36 -18.52
CA LYS A 70 -2.46 -7.18 -18.53
C LYS A 70 -2.75 -6.67 -17.11
N ILE A 71 -3.17 -7.58 -16.21
CA ILE A 71 -3.40 -7.25 -14.80
C ILE A 71 -2.13 -6.64 -14.18
N ARG A 72 -0.96 -7.25 -14.41
CA ARG A 72 0.32 -6.72 -13.93
C ARG A 72 0.58 -5.31 -14.47
N ALA A 73 0.36 -5.06 -15.75
CA ALA A 73 0.57 -3.75 -16.36
C ALA A 73 -0.31 -2.68 -15.72
N GLU A 74 -1.59 -2.98 -15.49
CA GLU A 74 -2.54 -2.09 -14.82
C GLU A 74 -2.12 -1.77 -13.37
N ILE A 75 -1.73 -2.78 -12.59
CA ILE A 75 -1.24 -2.56 -11.21
C ILE A 75 0.03 -1.71 -11.22
N MET A 76 0.96 -1.98 -12.14
CA MET A 76 2.21 -1.20 -12.25
C MET A 76 1.96 0.24 -12.66
N GLU A 77 0.96 0.51 -13.48
CA GLU A 77 0.54 1.87 -13.81
C GLU A 77 -0.08 2.59 -12.60
N GLY A 78 -0.98 1.92 -11.90
CA GLY A 78 -1.56 2.39 -10.64
C GLY A 78 -0.49 2.73 -9.61
N LEU A 79 0.43 1.80 -9.37
CA LEU A 79 1.54 1.95 -8.43
C LEU A 79 2.41 3.18 -8.75
N ARG A 80 2.74 3.41 -10.03
CA ARG A 80 3.52 4.62 -10.42
C ARG A 80 2.76 5.91 -10.13
N ARG A 81 1.46 5.93 -10.40
CA ARG A 81 0.58 7.07 -10.11
C ARG A 81 0.50 7.32 -8.60
N ASP A 82 0.28 6.27 -7.82
CA ASP A 82 0.15 6.38 -6.37
C ASP A 82 1.48 6.67 -5.67
N MET A 83 2.62 6.18 -6.19
CA MET A 83 3.95 6.60 -5.72
C MET A 83 4.17 8.10 -5.90
N SER A 84 3.74 8.64 -7.04
CA SER A 84 3.85 10.08 -7.33
C SER A 84 2.95 10.89 -6.39
N GLY A 85 1.68 10.48 -6.26
CA GLY A 85 0.74 11.10 -5.34
C GLY A 85 1.14 10.99 -3.86
N TYR A 86 1.75 9.87 -3.46
CA TYR A 86 2.27 9.68 -2.10
C TYR A 86 3.43 10.64 -1.81
N ARG A 87 4.37 10.82 -2.75
CA ARG A 87 5.46 11.81 -2.59
C ARG A 87 4.92 13.24 -2.48
N GLU A 88 3.85 13.56 -3.18
CA GLU A 88 3.17 14.84 -3.03
C GLU A 88 2.50 14.98 -1.67
N ALA A 89 1.72 13.98 -1.24
CA ALA A 89 1.09 13.97 0.07
C ALA A 89 2.13 14.09 1.21
N VAL A 90 3.29 13.44 1.07
CA VAL A 90 4.42 13.55 2.02
C VAL A 90 4.94 14.99 2.12
N ARG A 91 5.08 15.68 0.98
CA ARG A 91 5.50 17.08 0.95
C ARG A 91 4.43 17.97 1.59
N ASN A 92 3.16 17.76 1.27
CA ASN A 92 2.05 18.52 1.83
C ASN A 92 1.94 18.33 3.34
N LEU A 93 2.04 17.10 3.85
CA LEU A 93 2.07 16.84 5.29
C LEU A 93 3.29 17.48 5.97
N SER A 94 4.45 17.51 5.30
CA SER A 94 5.65 18.16 5.84
C SER A 94 5.50 19.68 5.94
N ALA A 95 4.94 20.31 4.91
CA ALA A 95 4.61 21.73 4.91
C ALA A 95 3.54 22.06 5.97
N TYR A 96 2.49 21.24 6.04
CA TYR A 96 1.45 21.35 7.06
C TYR A 96 2.05 21.34 8.47
N ARG A 97 2.86 20.32 8.81
CA ARG A 97 3.51 20.20 10.13
C ARG A 97 4.48 21.33 10.46
N LYS A 98 5.06 22.00 9.46
CA LYS A 98 5.94 23.15 9.66
C LYS A 98 5.15 24.41 10.01
N ASN A 99 3.97 24.56 9.42
CA ASN A 99 3.14 25.77 9.53
C ASN A 99 2.06 25.66 10.63
N HIS A 100 1.78 24.47 11.12
CA HIS A 100 0.79 24.21 12.16
C HIS A 100 1.47 23.69 13.41
N GLN A 101 1.17 24.30 14.55
CA GLN A 101 1.59 23.77 15.84
C GLN A 101 0.69 22.58 16.21
N PRO A 102 1.26 21.47 16.72
CA PRO A 102 0.46 20.36 17.18
C PRO A 102 -0.51 20.81 18.28
N GLU A 103 -1.80 20.57 18.09
CA GLU A 103 -2.77 20.77 19.15
C GLU A 103 -2.54 19.74 20.26
N ALA A 104 -2.67 20.16 21.52
CA ALA A 104 -2.55 19.24 22.66
C ALA A 104 -3.67 18.19 22.70
N SER A 105 -4.83 18.50 22.11
CA SER A 105 -5.98 17.60 22.03
C SER A 105 -6.70 17.80 20.68
N PRO A 106 -6.15 17.22 19.59
CA PRO A 106 -6.69 17.43 18.26
C PRO A 106 -8.05 16.72 18.13
N LYS A 107 -9.02 17.42 17.53
CA LYS A 107 -10.41 16.93 17.42
C LYS A 107 -10.78 16.44 16.02
N ILE A 108 -10.04 16.87 15.01
CA ILE A 108 -10.34 16.60 13.61
C ILE A 108 -9.06 16.36 12.81
N CYS A 109 -9.17 15.55 11.76
CA CYS A 109 -8.11 15.38 10.77
C CYS A 109 -8.29 16.38 9.64
N ASP A 110 -7.23 17.12 9.30
CA ASP A 110 -7.16 17.85 8.03
C ASP A 110 -6.93 16.97 6.80
N ASP A 111 -7.18 17.56 5.62
CA ASP A 111 -6.98 16.96 4.31
C ASP A 111 -5.59 16.37 4.11
N ALA A 112 -4.55 16.99 4.70
CA ALA A 112 -3.18 16.49 4.62
C ALA A 112 -3.02 15.11 5.28
N HIS A 113 -3.73 14.86 6.38
CA HIS A 113 -3.71 13.57 7.08
C HIS A 113 -4.49 12.50 6.30
N VAL A 114 -5.66 12.88 5.78
CA VAL A 114 -6.53 11.99 5.00
C VAL A 114 -5.87 11.60 3.68
N ALA A 115 -5.30 12.56 2.96
CA ALA A 115 -4.58 12.31 1.71
C ALA A 115 -3.41 11.34 1.94
N MET A 116 -2.66 11.51 3.02
CA MET A 116 -1.56 10.60 3.38
C MET A 116 -2.04 9.17 3.65
N SER A 117 -3.10 8.98 4.44
CA SER A 117 -3.62 7.65 4.73
C SER A 117 -4.19 6.96 3.50
N LEU A 118 -4.89 7.69 2.62
CA LEU A 118 -5.41 7.14 1.38
C LEU A 118 -4.28 6.69 0.46
N LYS A 119 -3.24 7.52 0.27
CA LYS A 119 -2.09 7.16 -0.57
C LYS A 119 -1.27 6.01 0.01
N PHE A 120 -1.13 5.93 1.34
CA PHE A 120 -0.55 4.75 1.97
C PHE A 120 -1.37 3.49 1.65
N SER A 121 -2.69 3.53 1.83
CA SER A 121 -3.56 2.38 1.60
C SER A 121 -3.58 1.93 0.14
N HIS A 122 -3.52 2.86 -0.81
CA HIS A 122 -3.39 2.52 -2.24
C HIS A 122 -2.08 1.79 -2.53
N LEU A 123 -0.95 2.33 -2.08
CA LEU A 123 0.36 1.69 -2.24
C LEU A 123 0.39 0.30 -1.60
N LEU A 124 -0.17 0.16 -0.40
CA LEU A 124 -0.28 -1.12 0.29
C LEU A 124 -1.06 -2.13 -0.56
N ASN A 125 -2.21 -1.74 -1.11
CA ASN A 125 -3.01 -2.61 -1.97
C ASN A 125 -2.27 -3.03 -3.23
N ASP A 126 -1.60 -2.09 -3.91
CA ASP A 126 -0.84 -2.40 -5.13
C ASP A 126 0.29 -3.40 -4.84
N PHE A 127 1.01 -3.24 -3.73
CA PHE A 127 2.03 -4.22 -3.33
C PHE A 127 1.43 -5.60 -3.02
N ILE A 128 0.29 -5.67 -2.32
CA ILE A 128 -0.41 -6.93 -2.04
C ILE A 128 -0.82 -7.61 -3.35
N HIS A 129 -1.31 -6.85 -4.34
CA HIS A 129 -1.70 -7.42 -5.64
C HIS A 129 -0.51 -7.92 -6.44
N LEU A 130 0.61 -7.20 -6.45
CA LEU A 130 1.85 -7.64 -7.09
C LEU A 130 2.36 -8.93 -6.44
N GLN A 131 2.38 -9.01 -5.12
CA GLN A 131 2.77 -10.23 -4.40
C GLN A 131 1.85 -11.41 -4.74
N LYS A 132 0.54 -11.16 -4.82
CA LYS A 132 -0.42 -12.20 -5.24
C LYS A 132 -0.12 -12.67 -6.67
N LEU A 133 0.15 -11.77 -7.59
CA LEU A 133 0.57 -12.13 -8.96
C LEU A 133 1.88 -12.92 -8.98
N ASP A 134 2.87 -12.51 -8.20
CA ASP A 134 4.19 -13.18 -8.13
C ASP A 134 4.09 -14.57 -7.49
N SER A 135 3.07 -14.81 -6.66
CA SER A 135 2.79 -16.13 -6.09
C SER A 135 2.16 -17.12 -7.06
N VAL A 136 1.68 -16.66 -8.22
CA VAL A 136 1.06 -17.53 -9.22
C VAL A 136 2.17 -18.32 -9.93
N PRO A 137 2.15 -19.67 -9.90
CA PRO A 137 3.17 -20.47 -10.56
C PRO A 137 3.11 -20.28 -12.09
N SER A 138 4.28 -20.21 -12.71
CA SER A 138 4.38 -20.30 -14.16
C SER A 138 3.97 -21.70 -14.61
N GLN A 139 3.09 -21.78 -15.60
CA GLN A 139 2.85 -23.02 -16.32
C GLN A 139 3.83 -23.05 -17.49
N LEU A 140 4.56 -24.15 -17.64
CA LEU A 140 5.35 -24.38 -18.85
C LEU A 140 4.38 -24.61 -20.01
N ASP A 141 4.67 -23.98 -21.15
CA ASP A 141 3.99 -24.31 -22.40
C ASP A 141 4.49 -25.70 -22.84
N LEU A 142 3.56 -26.62 -23.11
CA LEU A 142 3.87 -28.00 -23.50
C LEU A 142 3.89 -28.18 -25.03
N PHE A 143 3.86 -27.08 -25.78
CA PHE A 143 3.78 -27.09 -27.24
C PHE A 143 4.80 -26.13 -27.86
#